data_AF-A0A358M2W2-F1
#
_entry.id   AF-A0A358M2W2-F1
#
_cell.length_a   1.000
_cell.length_b   1.000
_cell.length_c   1.000
_cell.angle_alpha   90.00
_cell.angle_beta   90.00
_cell.angle_gamma   90.00
#
_symmetry.space_group_name_H-M   'P 1'
#
loop_
_entity.id
_entity.type
_entity.pdbx_description
1 polymer ?
#
loop_
_entity_poly.entity_id
_entity_poly.type
_entity_poly.pdbx_seq_one_letter_code
_entity_poly.pdbx_strand_id
1 'polypeptide(L)'
;TALAGSFTGDGAAAAATYECKPLQIAVKAILYAGYNVLTSICVLGRSLHLLESGKTAVRGAILGAAMLFLSGAAVLVALVHGGIPPNRYEMPVLALFAEESIVFHAVLLITMFISAISGLTSTCVFFTGLLPERKMGILLGLAAIPATYITFGKLMDVLYPIFGIAGIFLMIVLALIGKKNV
;
A
#
# COMPACT_ATOMS: atom_id res chain seq x y z
N THR A 1 18.31 -21.67 2.74
CA THR A 1 18.90 -21.65 1.38
C THR A 1 17.93 -21.34 0.24
N ALA A 2 16.70 -20.86 0.51
CA ALA A 2 15.74 -20.43 -0.53
C ALA A 2 15.60 -18.89 -0.68
N LEU A 3 16.39 -18.11 0.06
CA LEU A 3 16.30 -16.63 0.11
C LEU A 3 17.30 -15.90 -0.82
N ALA A 4 18.17 -16.63 -1.53
CA ALA A 4 19.19 -16.04 -2.39
C ALA A 4 18.79 -15.97 -3.88
N GLY A 5 17.73 -16.68 -4.30
CA GLY A 5 17.39 -16.83 -5.72
C GLY A 5 16.52 -15.72 -6.31
N SER A 6 15.98 -14.80 -5.50
CA SER A 6 15.06 -13.75 -5.97
C SER A 6 15.75 -12.43 -6.33
N PHE A 7 17.08 -12.35 -6.21
CA PHE A 7 17.85 -11.10 -6.40
C PHE A 7 18.87 -11.15 -7.55
N THR A 8 19.08 -12.31 -8.18
CA THR A 8 19.98 -12.44 -9.34
C THR A 8 19.22 -12.10 -10.61
N GLY A 9 19.34 -10.84 -11.03
CA GLY A 9 18.82 -10.35 -12.30
C GLY A 9 19.67 -10.81 -13.48
N ASP A 10 19.59 -12.10 -13.83
CA ASP A 10 20.10 -12.62 -15.10
C ASP A 10 19.00 -12.58 -16.16
N GLY A 11 18.96 -11.45 -16.84
CA GLY A 11 18.12 -11.22 -18.01
C GLY A 11 18.59 -9.93 -18.66
N ALA A 12 19.41 -10.06 -19.70
CA ALA A 12 19.89 -8.94 -20.51
C ALA A 12 18.70 -8.09 -20.98
N ALA A 13 18.55 -6.91 -20.38
CA ALA A 13 17.50 -5.97 -20.74
C ALA A 13 17.90 -5.30 -22.06
N ALA A 14 17.41 -5.85 -23.17
CA ALA A 14 17.14 -5.03 -24.35
C ALA A 14 16.34 -3.80 -23.88
N ALA A 15 16.75 -2.61 -24.34
CA ALA A 15 16.12 -1.35 -23.99
C ALA A 15 14.61 -1.43 -24.25
N ALA A 16 13.83 -1.76 -23.22
CA ALA A 16 12.39 -1.86 -23.31
C ALA A 16 11.87 -0.45 -23.58
N THR A 17 11.42 -0.23 -24.81
CA THR A 17 10.71 0.98 -25.18
C THR A 17 9.44 1.01 -24.32
N TYR A 18 9.39 1.90 -23.34
CA TYR A 18 8.22 2.04 -22.49
C TYR A 18 7.07 2.56 -23.36
N GLU A 19 6.12 1.70 -23.70
CA GLU A 19 4.81 2.14 -24.22
C GLU A 19 4.09 2.88 -23.09
N CYS A 20 4.35 4.18 -22.98
CA CYS A 20 3.62 5.06 -22.08
C CYS A 20 2.19 5.22 -22.59
N LYS A 21 1.29 4.31 -22.20
CA LYS A 21 -0.15 4.48 -22.34
C LYS A 21 -0.62 5.33 -21.14
N PRO A 22 -0.74 6.67 -21.26
CA PRO A 22 -0.95 7.55 -20.11
C PRO A 22 -2.24 7.21 -19.37
N LEU A 23 -3.27 6.76 -20.11
CA LEU A 23 -4.54 6.31 -19.53
C LEU A 23 -4.36 5.09 -18.64
N GLN A 24 -3.57 4.10 -19.05
CA GLN A 24 -3.35 2.89 -18.24
C GLN A 24 -2.56 3.21 -16.97
N ILE A 25 -1.57 4.11 -17.06
CA ILE A 25 -0.81 4.58 -15.90
C ILE A 25 -1.74 5.32 -14.92
N ALA A 26 -2.57 6.23 -15.43
CA ALA A 26 -3.53 6.97 -14.62
C ALA A 26 -4.53 6.03 -13.92
N VAL A 27 -5.06 5.03 -14.64
CA VAL A 27 -5.96 4.02 -14.05
C VAL A 27 -5.27 3.22 -12.95
N LYS A 28 -4.04 2.73 -13.17
CA LYS A 28 -3.27 2.02 -12.15
C LYS A 28 -2.99 2.90 -10.93
N ALA A 29 -2.65 4.18 -11.14
CA ALA A 29 -2.42 5.13 -10.05
C ALA A 29 -3.69 5.40 -9.24
N ILE A 30 -4.85 5.54 -9.90
CA ILE A 30 -6.15 5.73 -9.23
C ILE A 30 -6.52 4.48 -8.43
N LEU A 31 -6.34 3.28 -8.97
CA LEU A 31 -6.60 2.03 -8.25
C LEU A 31 -5.68 1.87 -7.03
N TYR A 32 -4.40 2.21 -7.19
CA TYR A 32 -3.44 2.25 -6.07
C TYR A 32 -3.88 3.25 -4.99
N ALA A 33 -4.31 4.45 -5.37
CA ALA A 33 -4.83 5.43 -4.43
C ALA A 33 -6.08 4.90 -3.71
N GLY A 34 -7.02 4.28 -4.45
CA GLY A 34 -8.21 3.64 -3.89
C GLY A 34 -7.89 2.57 -2.86
N TYR A 35 -6.89 1.71 -3.15
CA TYR A 35 -6.44 0.66 -2.24
C TYR A 35 -5.94 1.23 -0.90
N ASN A 36 -5.12 2.29 -0.98
CA ASN A 36 -4.57 2.94 0.21
C ASN A 36 -5.63 3.72 1.00
N VAL A 37 -6.60 4.34 0.31
CA VAL A 37 -7.74 5.01 0.95
C VAL A 37 -8.62 4.02 1.70
N LEU A 38 -8.89 2.83 1.13
CA LEU A 38 -9.66 1.78 1.80
C LEU A 38 -9.02 1.41 3.15
N THR A 39 -7.72 1.12 3.13
CA THR A 39 -6.95 0.79 4.34
C THR A 39 -6.96 1.95 5.33
N SER A 40 -6.81 3.19 4.85
CA SER A 40 -6.84 4.39 5.69
C SER A 40 -8.18 4.57 6.38
N ILE A 41 -9.31 4.33 5.70
CA ILE A 41 -10.65 4.43 6.30
C ILE A 41 -10.82 3.41 7.43
N CYS A 42 -10.39 2.17 7.23
CA CYS A 42 -10.46 1.13 8.26
C CYS A 42 -9.67 1.49 9.52
N VAL A 43 -8.50 2.11 9.35
CA VAL A 43 -7.65 2.55 10.47
C VAL A 43 -8.20 3.81 11.14
N LEU A 44 -8.49 4.86 10.35
CA LEU A 44 -8.96 6.15 10.84
C LEU A 44 -10.35 6.08 11.48
N GLY A 45 -11.22 5.19 10.99
CA GLY A 45 -12.55 4.97 11.58
C GLY A 45 -12.47 4.60 13.07
N ARG A 46 -11.40 3.92 13.49
CA ARG A 46 -11.17 3.57 14.89
C ARG A 46 -10.73 4.76 15.74
N SER A 47 -9.98 5.67 15.15
CA SER A 47 -9.44 6.86 15.83
C SER A 47 -10.40 8.05 15.82
N LEU A 48 -11.61 7.90 15.30
CA LEU A 48 -12.58 9.00 15.21
C LEU A 48 -12.94 9.58 16.59
N HIS A 49 -12.94 8.76 17.64
CA HIS A 49 -13.21 9.20 19.01
C HIS A 49 -12.09 10.06 19.63
N LEU A 50 -10.88 10.07 19.04
CA LEU A 50 -9.78 10.94 19.46
C LEU A 50 -9.88 12.34 18.83
N LEU A 51 -10.80 12.56 17.89
CA LEU A 51 -10.92 13.80 17.16
C LEU A 51 -11.74 14.82 17.95
N GLU A 52 -11.09 15.91 18.36
CA GLU A 52 -11.73 17.01 19.08
C GLU A 52 -12.71 17.81 18.22
N SER A 53 -12.43 17.94 16.92
CA SER A 53 -13.29 18.67 15.98
C SER A 53 -13.10 18.25 14.53
N GLY A 54 -14.14 18.45 13.71
CA GLY A 54 -14.06 18.22 12.26
C GLY A 54 -13.03 19.13 11.55
N LYS A 55 -12.75 20.32 12.10
CA LYS A 55 -11.71 21.22 11.57
C LYS A 55 -10.30 20.64 11.81
N THR A 56 -10.08 20.05 12.98
CA THR A 56 -8.84 19.34 13.31
C THR A 56 -8.67 18.13 12.40
N ALA A 57 -9.75 17.40 12.11
CA ALA A 57 -9.76 16.28 11.16
C ALA A 57 -9.24 16.69 9.77
N VAL A 58 -9.80 17.76 9.20
CA VAL A 58 -9.43 18.24 7.87
C VAL A 58 -7.98 18.72 7.84
N ARG A 59 -7.53 19.45 8.87
CA ARG A 59 -6.12 19.90 8.96
C ARG A 59 -5.16 18.72 9.04
N GLY A 60 -5.48 17.71 9.85
CA GLY A 60 -4.69 16.48 9.95
C GLY A 60 -4.65 15.72 8.63
N ALA A 61 -5.77 15.61 7.93
CA ALA A 61 -5.84 14.96 6.62
C ALA A 61 -4.99 15.70 5.57
N ILE A 62 -5.06 17.03 5.50
CA ILE A 62 -4.26 17.84 4.57
C ILE A 62 -2.76 17.69 4.89
N LEU A 63 -2.38 17.77 6.16
CA LEU A 63 -0.98 17.62 6.57
C LEU A 63 -0.45 16.21 6.24
N GLY A 64 -1.24 15.17 6.54
CA GLY A 64 -0.90 13.79 6.19
C GLY A 64 -0.76 13.57 4.69
N ALA A 65 -1.69 14.10 3.89
CA ALA A 65 -1.62 14.03 2.44
C ALA A 65 -0.39 14.75 1.88
N ALA A 66 -0.03 15.92 2.42
CA ALA A 66 1.15 16.66 2.02
C ALA A 66 2.45 15.88 2.34
N MET A 67 2.56 15.29 3.54
CA MET A 67 3.71 14.47 3.93
C MET A 67 3.83 13.20 3.09
N LEU A 68 2.71 12.54 2.79
CA LEU A 68 2.68 11.37 1.91
C LEU A 68 3.10 11.72 0.49
N PHE A 69 2.60 12.84 -0.05
CA PHE A 69 2.99 13.32 -1.37
C PHE A 69 4.49 13.63 -1.45
N LEU A 70 5.02 14.35 -0.45
CA LEU A 70 6.44 14.67 -0.39
C LEU A 70 7.32 13.42 -0.32
N SER A 71 6.92 12.44 0.51
CA SER A 71 7.63 11.16 0.64
C SER A 71 7.60 10.35 -0.66
N GLY A 72 6.44 10.25 -1.31
CA GLY A 72 6.30 9.56 -2.59
C GLY A 72 7.08 10.23 -3.72
N ALA A 73 7.07 11.56 -3.77
CA ALA A 73 7.86 12.34 -4.73
C ALA A 73 9.37 12.14 -4.52
N ALA A 74 9.84 12.13 -3.26
CA ALA A 74 11.24 11.88 -2.95
C ALA A 74 11.68 10.49 -3.43
N VAL A 75 10.88 9.45 -3.19
CA VAL A 75 11.15 8.09 -3.66
C VAL A 75 11.17 8.03 -5.19
N LEU A 76 10.21 8.70 -5.86
CA LEU A 76 10.17 8.74 -7.33
C LEU A 76 11.42 9.41 -7.92
N VAL A 77 11.82 10.56 -7.37
CA VAL A 77 13.04 11.27 -7.78
C VAL A 77 14.26 10.38 -7.56
N ALA A 78 14.34 9.70 -6.42
CA ALA A 78 15.45 8.82 -6.09
C ALA A 78 15.55 7.64 -7.07
N LEU A 79 14.43 7.00 -7.43
CA LEU A 79 14.40 5.93 -8.42
C LEU A 79 14.84 6.37 -9.81
N VAL A 80 14.39 7.55 -10.24
CA VAL A 80 14.75 8.12 -11.55
C VAL A 80 16.26 8.44 -11.61
N HIS A 81 16.82 9.06 -10.57
CA HIS A 81 18.24 9.40 -10.52
C HIS A 81 19.14 8.19 -10.27
N GLY A 82 18.66 7.18 -9.53
CA GLY A 82 19.36 5.93 -9.28
C GLY A 82 19.46 5.01 -10.51
N GLY A 83 18.82 5.37 -11.64
CA GLY A 83 18.86 4.59 -12.87
C GLY A 83 18.25 3.19 -12.74
N ILE A 84 17.39 2.97 -11.74
CA ILE A 84 16.82 1.65 -11.48
C ILE A 84 15.64 1.41 -12.42
N PRO A 85 15.73 0.41 -13.31
CA PRO A 85 14.63 0.10 -14.21
C PRO A 85 13.42 -0.41 -13.40
N PRO A 86 12.23 0.19 -13.55
CA PRO A 86 11.06 -0.08 -12.71
C PRO A 86 10.52 -1.51 -12.85
N ASN A 87 10.87 -2.22 -13.93
CA ASN A 87 10.34 -3.55 -14.24
C ASN A 87 11.31 -4.70 -13.91
N ARG A 88 12.52 -4.40 -13.41
CA ARG A 88 13.53 -5.42 -13.07
C ARG A 88 13.38 -5.94 -11.65
N TYR A 89 12.77 -5.15 -10.78
CA TYR A 89 12.62 -5.46 -9.36
C TYR A 89 11.14 -5.34 -8.96
N GLU A 90 10.66 -6.34 -8.22
CA GLU A 90 9.31 -6.34 -7.63
C GLU A 90 9.08 -5.14 -6.69
N MET A 91 10.15 -4.70 -6.02
CA MET A 91 10.18 -3.51 -5.17
C MET A 91 11.44 -2.69 -5.49
N PRO A 92 11.40 -1.80 -6.50
CA PRO A 92 12.57 -1.04 -6.94
C PRO A 92 13.23 -0.20 -5.85
N VAL A 93 12.46 0.23 -4.85
CA VAL A 93 12.94 1.03 -3.72
C VAL A 93 13.98 0.27 -2.88
N LEU A 94 13.87 -1.05 -2.76
CA LEU A 94 14.86 -1.87 -2.04
C LEU A 94 16.18 -1.95 -2.80
N ALA A 95 16.16 -1.86 -4.13
CA ALA A 95 17.36 -1.90 -4.95
C ALA A 95 18.17 -0.59 -4.91
N LEU A 96 17.62 0.48 -4.33
CA LEU A 96 18.25 1.81 -4.31
C LEU A 96 19.54 1.87 -3.49
N PHE A 97 19.68 1.03 -2.45
CA PHE A 97 20.82 1.05 -1.53
C PHE A 97 21.35 -0.35 -1.20
N ALA A 98 21.42 -1.24 -2.20
CA ALA A 98 21.61 -2.69 -2.06
C ALA A 98 22.68 -3.17 -1.05
N GLU A 99 23.77 -2.41 -0.79
CA GLU A 99 24.85 -2.88 0.10
C GLU A 99 25.17 -1.97 1.31
N GLU A 100 24.80 -0.68 1.30
CA GLU A 100 25.41 0.32 2.23
C GLU A 100 24.50 0.82 3.35
N SER A 101 23.20 0.45 3.37
CA SER A 101 22.28 0.96 4.40
C SER A 101 21.33 -0.08 4.96
N ILE A 102 21.82 -0.86 5.92
CA ILE A 102 20.99 -1.76 6.73
C ILE A 102 19.86 -1.01 7.45
N VAL A 103 20.12 0.23 7.85
CA VAL A 103 19.13 1.10 8.52
C VAL A 103 17.98 1.42 7.58
N PHE A 104 18.27 1.76 6.32
CA PHE A 104 17.22 2.05 5.32
C PHE A 104 16.31 0.84 5.08
N HIS A 105 16.90 -0.34 4.89
CA HIS A 105 16.13 -1.58 4.71
C HIS A 105 15.32 -1.93 5.96
N ALA A 106 15.91 -1.77 7.15
CA ALA A 106 15.21 -2.02 8.41
C ALA A 106 14.01 -1.08 8.57
N VAL A 107 14.17 0.22 8.29
CA VAL A 107 13.07 1.19 8.35
C VAL A 107 11.97 0.82 7.35
N LEU A 108 12.31 0.51 6.09
CA LEU A 108 11.33 0.11 5.09
C LEU A 108 10.55 -1.14 5.50
N LEU A 109 11.26 -2.18 5.96
CA LEU A 109 10.63 -3.40 6.44
C LEU A 109 9.72 -3.12 7.63
N ILE A 110 10.18 -2.37 8.63
CA ILE A 110 9.38 -1.99 9.80
C ILE A 110 8.14 -1.22 9.36
N THR A 111 8.26 -0.25 8.44
CA THR A 111 7.12 0.52 7.91
C THR A 111 6.10 -0.38 7.21
N MET A 112 6.55 -1.33 6.38
CA MET A 112 5.67 -2.31 5.73
C MET A 112 4.99 -3.23 6.74
N PHE A 113 5.72 -3.72 7.74
CA PHE A 113 5.19 -4.57 8.81
C PHE A 113 4.14 -3.84 9.65
N ILE A 114 4.42 -2.60 10.08
CA ILE A 114 3.46 -1.79 10.84
C ILE A 114 2.19 -1.56 10.04
N SER A 115 2.32 -1.26 8.74
CA SER A 115 1.17 -1.08 7.84
C SER A 115 0.32 -2.35 7.73
N ALA A 116 0.98 -3.51 7.58
CA ALA A 116 0.31 -4.81 7.53
C ALA A 116 -0.40 -5.16 8.85
N ILE A 117 0.24 -4.92 10.00
CA ILE A 117 -0.35 -5.14 11.33
C ILE A 117 -1.55 -4.21 11.55
N SER A 118 -1.44 -2.95 11.17
CA SER A 118 -2.54 -1.97 11.27
C SER A 118 -3.75 -2.39 10.42
N GLY A 119 -3.52 -2.85 9.19
CA GLY A 119 -4.57 -3.38 8.32
C GLY A 119 -5.21 -4.67 8.88
N LEU A 120 -4.39 -5.61 9.35
CA LEU A 120 -4.86 -6.88 9.92
C LEU A 120 -5.72 -6.66 11.17
N THR A 121 -5.24 -5.85 12.11
CA THR A 121 -5.99 -5.55 13.34
C THR A 121 -7.29 -4.82 13.06
N SER A 122 -7.30 -3.90 12.09
CA SER A 122 -8.53 -3.21 11.67
C SER A 122 -9.53 -4.17 11.02
N THR A 123 -9.05 -5.12 10.22
CA THR A 123 -9.89 -6.16 9.59
C THR A 123 -10.46 -7.12 10.63
N CYS A 124 -9.66 -7.59 11.59
CA CYS A 124 -10.13 -8.46 12.67
C CYS A 124 -11.25 -7.81 13.48
N VAL A 125 -11.10 -6.53 13.83
CA VAL A 125 -12.10 -5.77 14.60
C VAL A 125 -13.38 -5.52 13.79
N PHE A 126 -13.25 -5.26 12.49
CA PHE A 126 -14.41 -5.05 11.62
C PHE A 126 -15.28 -6.31 11.52
N PHE A 127 -14.66 -7.49 11.50
CA PHE A 127 -15.35 -8.78 11.40
C PHE A 127 -15.60 -9.47 12.75
N THR A 128 -15.41 -8.78 13.88
CA THR A 128 -15.66 -9.36 15.22
C THR A 128 -17.09 -9.86 15.39
N GLY A 129 -18.06 -9.29 14.66
CA GLY A 129 -19.46 -9.73 14.64
C GLY A 129 -19.70 -11.09 13.96
N LEU A 130 -18.77 -11.56 13.11
CA LEU A 130 -18.85 -12.87 12.46
C LEU A 130 -18.04 -13.94 13.21
N LEU A 131 -16.88 -13.57 13.73
CA LEU A 131 -15.97 -14.50 14.40
C LEU A 131 -15.18 -13.75 15.48
N PRO A 132 -14.82 -14.38 16.63
CA PRO A 132 -13.95 -13.75 17.61
C PRO A 132 -12.61 -13.33 16.98
N GLU A 133 -12.13 -12.13 17.33
CA GLU A 133 -10.92 -11.50 16.75
C GLU A 133 -9.72 -12.44 16.72
N ARG A 134 -9.50 -13.19 17.80
CA ARG A 134 -8.40 -14.17 17.90
C ARG A 134 -8.51 -15.25 16.83
N LYS A 135 -9.71 -15.77 16.57
CA LYS A 135 -9.94 -16.81 15.55
C LYS A 135 -9.81 -16.23 14.14
N MET A 136 -10.28 -15.00 13.93
CA MET A 136 -10.12 -14.29 12.66
C MET A 136 -8.64 -14.03 12.34
N GLY A 137 -7.85 -13.59 13.32
CA GLY A 137 -6.41 -13.38 13.17
C GLY A 137 -5.66 -14.67 12.83
N ILE A 138 -6.02 -15.80 13.47
CA ILE A 138 -5.44 -17.11 13.14
C ILE A 138 -5.82 -17.52 11.70
N LEU A 139 -7.08 -17.33 11.31
CA LEU A 139 -7.54 -17.66 9.96
C LEU A 139 -6.81 -16.85 8.88
N LEU A 140 -6.70 -15.52 9.08
CA LEU A 140 -5.95 -14.63 8.18
C LEU A 140 -4.46 -14.98 8.15
N GLY A 141 -3.87 -15.33 9.29
CA GLY A 141 -2.48 -15.80 9.37
C GLY A 141 -2.27 -17.11 8.61
N LEU A 142 -3.18 -18.08 8.73
CA LEU A 142 -3.14 -19.31 7.95
C LEU A 142 -3.34 -19.06 6.45
N ALA A 143 -4.20 -18.11 6.08
CA ALA A 143 -4.40 -17.69 4.70
C ALA A 143 -3.18 -16.94 4.12
N ALA A 144 -2.34 -16.33 4.96
CA ALA A 144 -1.11 -15.68 4.52
C ALA A 144 -0.04 -16.69 4.08
N ILE A 145 -0.03 -17.92 4.63
CA ILE A 145 0.94 -18.97 4.28
C ILE A 145 0.93 -19.28 2.76
N PRO A 146 -0.21 -19.63 2.12
CA PRO A 146 -0.22 -19.86 0.68
C PRO A 146 0.08 -18.58 -0.11
N ALA A 147 -0.25 -17.40 0.43
CA ALA A 147 0.06 -16.12 -0.21
C ALA A 147 1.57 -15.84 -0.28
N THR A 148 2.40 -16.43 0.60
CA THR A 148 3.87 -16.28 0.55
C THR A 148 4.51 -16.86 -0.72
N TYR A 149 3.84 -17.79 -1.41
CA TYR A 149 4.31 -18.37 -2.67
C TYR A 149 4.05 -17.45 -3.88
N ILE A 150 3.26 -16.39 -3.71
CA ILE A 150 2.94 -15.42 -4.75
C ILE A 150 3.96 -14.28 -4.66
N THR A 151 4.58 -13.89 -5.78
CA THR A 151 5.50 -12.74 -5.79
C THR A 151 4.73 -11.43 -5.56
N PHE A 152 5.40 -10.43 -5.00
CA PHE A 152 4.76 -9.17 -4.59
C PHE A 152 4.02 -8.48 -5.74
N GLY A 153 4.62 -8.37 -6.92
CA GLY A 153 3.99 -7.75 -8.09
C GLY A 153 2.76 -8.50 -8.57
N LYS A 154 2.83 -9.84 -8.67
CA LYS A 154 1.65 -10.67 -9.02
C LYS A 154 0.53 -10.53 -8.00
N LEU A 155 0.87 -10.44 -6.72
CA LEU A 155 -0.09 -10.21 -5.66
C LEU A 155 -0.75 -8.83 -5.82
N MET A 156 0.05 -7.78 -6.04
CA MET A 156 -0.46 -6.41 -6.20
C MET A 156 -1.26 -6.20 -7.51
N ASP A 157 -0.92 -6.91 -8.58
CA ASP A 157 -1.69 -6.91 -9.83
C ASP A 157 -3.13 -7.42 -9.64
N VAL A 158 -3.36 -8.28 -8.63
CA VAL A 158 -4.70 -8.77 -8.26
C VAL A 158 -5.33 -7.89 -7.19
N LEU A 159 -4.57 -7.49 -6.16
CA LEU A 159 -5.10 -6.74 -5.04
C LEU A 159 -5.51 -5.31 -5.43
N TYR A 160 -4.71 -4.59 -6.22
CA TYR A 160 -4.99 -3.19 -6.54
C TYR A 160 -6.29 -3.00 -7.32
N PRO A 161 -6.64 -3.79 -8.36
CA PRO A 161 -7.93 -3.64 -9.01
C PRO A 161 -9.11 -3.94 -8.08
N ILE A 162 -9.06 -5.04 -7.33
CA ILE A 162 -10.20 -5.48 -6.50
C ILE A 162 -10.45 -4.48 -5.37
N PHE A 163 -9.44 -4.24 -4.56
CA PHE A 163 -9.55 -3.39 -3.37
C PHE A 163 -9.49 -1.91 -3.73
N GLY A 164 -8.85 -1.54 -4.85
CA GLY A 164 -8.86 -0.16 -5.35
C GLY A 164 -10.25 0.29 -5.79
N ILE A 165 -10.97 -0.54 -6.56
CA ILE A 165 -12.36 -0.26 -6.93
C ILE A 165 -13.24 -0.17 -5.67
N ALA A 166 -13.09 -1.11 -4.73
CA ALA A 166 -13.83 -1.09 -3.48
C ALA A 166 -13.57 0.18 -2.65
N GLY A 167 -12.31 0.62 -2.57
CA GLY A 167 -11.92 1.85 -1.88
C GLY A 167 -12.50 3.11 -2.51
N ILE A 168 -12.45 3.22 -3.84
CA ILE A 168 -13.05 4.34 -4.57
C ILE A 168 -14.58 4.35 -4.39
N PHE A 169 -15.21 3.18 -4.51
CA PHE A 169 -16.64 3.03 -4.29
C PHE A 169 -17.04 3.49 -2.87
N LEU A 170 -16.31 3.03 -1.85
CA LEU A 170 -16.56 3.43 -0.47
C LEU A 170 -16.37 4.95 -0.27
N MET A 171 -15.34 5.53 -0.87
CA MET A 171 -15.10 6.97 -0.84
C MET A 171 -16.26 7.76 -1.46
N ILE A 172 -16.78 7.32 -2.62
CA ILE A 172 -17.94 7.95 -3.27
C ILE A 172 -19.18 7.85 -2.37
N VAL A 173 -19.46 6.68 -1.81
CA VAL A 173 -20.59 6.46 -0.91
C VAL A 173 -20.51 7.38 0.31
N LEU A 174 -19.34 7.48 0.95
CA LEU A 174 -19.13 8.36 2.10
C LEU A 174 -19.32 9.84 1.72
N ALA A 175 -18.81 10.26 0.56
CA ALA A 175 -18.98 11.63 0.07
C ALA A 175 -20.46 11.98 -0.20
N LEU A 176 -21.24 11.03 -0.70
CA LEU A 176 -22.68 11.22 -0.96
C LEU A 176 -23.50 11.26 0.34
N ILE A 177 -23.20 10.39 1.30
CA ILE A 177 -23.89 10.35 2.60
C ILE A 177 -23.59 11.63 3.41
N GLY A 178 -22.33 12.10 3.40
CA GLY A 178 -21.93 13.32 4.10
C GLY A 178 -22.72 14.56 3.66
N LYS A 179 -23.22 14.60 2.42
CA LYS A 179 -24.04 15.70 1.90
C LYS A 179 -25.48 15.72 2.44
N LYS A 180 -25.97 14.63 3.04
CA LYS A 180 -27.35 14.52 3.54
C LYS A 180 -27.50 14.94 5.02
N ASN A 181 -26.38 15.00 5.76
CA ASN A 181 -26.35 15.24 7.22
C ASN A 181 -25.66 16.56 7.61
N VAL A 182 -25.50 17.49 6.66
CA VAL A 182 -25.11 18.89 6.87
C VAL A 182 -26.27 19.76 6.40
#